data_AF-A0AB34Q183-F1
#
_entry.id   AF-A0AB34Q183-F1
#
_cell.length_a   1.000
_cell.length_b   1.000
_cell.length_c   1.000
_cell.angle_alpha   90.00
_cell.angle_beta   90.00
_cell.angle_gamma   90.00
#
_symmetry.space_group_name_H-M   'P 1'
#
loop_
_entity.id
_entity.type
_entity.pdbx_description
1 polymer ?
#
loop_
_entity_poly.entity_id
_entity_poly.type
_entity_poly.pdbx_seq_one_letter_code
_entity_poly.pdbx_strand_id
1 'polypeptide(L)'
;MQPKSISLLQKIDSIIETIIVKFTNIFENLQDANKTTEILSMESLAMENNCIQIIRLCQDLISISRNLKEIWVLNSIKVTQEKFEWKQEEIDTMFTQFNLLTDKIAEFETDMNKE
;
A
#
# COMPACT_ATOMS: atom_id res chain seq x y z
N MET A 1 -13.94 -11.36 12.55
CA MET A 1 -13.20 -10.86 11.37
C MET A 1 -13.72 -9.47 11.02
N GLN A 2 -12.87 -8.49 10.72
CA GLN A 2 -13.33 -7.13 10.37
C GLN A 2 -14.17 -7.17 9.07
N PRO A 3 -15.29 -6.42 8.97
CA PRO A 3 -16.21 -6.49 7.82
C PRO A 3 -15.56 -6.13 6.48
N LYS A 4 -14.51 -5.29 6.51
CA LYS A 4 -13.69 -4.96 5.33
C LYS A 4 -12.94 -6.18 4.76
N SER A 5 -12.50 -7.11 5.62
CA SER A 5 -11.80 -8.32 5.20
C SER A 5 -12.73 -9.30 4.49
N ILE A 6 -13.97 -9.44 5.00
CA ILE A 6 -14.99 -10.32 4.40
C ILE A 6 -15.40 -9.81 3.02
N SER A 7 -15.65 -8.50 2.88
CA SER A 7 -15.98 -7.89 1.59
C SER A 7 -14.85 -8.03 0.56
N LEU A 8 -13.59 -7.96 0.99
CA LEU A 8 -12.45 -8.15 0.11
C LEU A 8 -12.33 -9.59 -0.38
N LEU A 9 -12.51 -10.57 0.51
CA LEU A 9 -12.54 -11.99 0.16
C LEU A 9 -13.64 -12.29 -0.86
N GLN A 10 -14.87 -11.82 -0.60
CA GLN A 10 -15.99 -11.98 -1.54
C GLN A 10 -15.68 -11.38 -2.93
N LYS A 11 -14.99 -10.23 -2.97
CA LYS A 11 -14.56 -9.62 -4.23
C LYS A 11 -13.53 -10.48 -4.97
N ILE A 12 -12.55 -11.03 -4.26
CA ILE A 12 -11.53 -11.91 -4.85
C ILE A 12 -12.19 -13.19 -5.40
N ASP A 13 -13.07 -13.81 -4.61
CA ASP A 13 -13.77 -15.03 -5.01
C ASP A 13 -14.61 -14.81 -6.28
N SER A 14 -15.34 -13.69 -6.34
CA SER A 14 -16.13 -13.32 -7.53
C SER A 14 -15.25 -13.10 -8.77
N ILE A 15 -14.06 -12.50 -8.61
CA ILE A 15 -13.11 -12.33 -9.72
C ILE A 15 -12.60 -13.69 -10.21
N ILE A 16 -12.23 -14.60 -9.31
CA ILE A 16 -11.73 -15.94 -9.64
C ILE A 16 -12.83 -16.76 -10.33
N GLU A 17 -14.05 -16.76 -9.80
CA GLU A 17 -15.19 -17.43 -10.40
C GLU A 17 -15.44 -16.92 -11.82
N THR A 18 -15.39 -15.60 -12.02
CA THR A 18 -15.56 -14.99 -13.35
C THR A 18 -14.45 -15.43 -14.30
N ILE A 19 -13.18 -15.50 -13.85
CA ILE A 19 -12.07 -16.00 -14.68
C ILE A 19 -12.34 -17.44 -15.13
N ILE A 20 -12.76 -18.31 -14.19
CA ILE A 20 -13.06 -19.72 -14.49
C ILE A 20 -14.18 -19.82 -15.54
N VAL A 21 -15.28 -19.08 -15.36
CA VAL A 21 -16.39 -19.06 -16.32
C VAL A 21 -15.91 -18.61 -17.71
N LYS A 22 -15.09 -17.56 -17.79
CA LYS A 22 -14.57 -17.07 -19.08
C LYS A 22 -13.64 -18.08 -19.75
N PHE A 23 -12.83 -18.80 -18.98
CA PHE A 23 -12.02 -19.91 -19.49
C PHE A 23 -12.88 -21.06 -20.02
N THR A 24 -13.91 -21.46 -19.27
CA THR A 24 -14.85 -22.50 -19.71
C THR A 24 -15.53 -22.11 -21.02
N ASN A 25 -16.00 -20.87 -21.16
CA ASN A 25 -16.61 -20.37 -22.39
C ASN A 25 -15.67 -20.45 -23.61
N ILE A 26 -14.35 -20.28 -23.41
CA ILE A 26 -13.36 -20.44 -24.49
C ILE A 26 -13.29 -21.92 -24.90
N PHE A 27 -13.29 -22.85 -23.95
CA PHE A 27 -13.26 -24.28 -24.25
C PHE A 27 -14.55 -24.79 -24.90
N GLU A 28 -15.71 -24.28 -24.50
CA GLU A 28 -17.00 -24.60 -25.12
C GLU A 28 -17.00 -24.18 -26.60
N ASN A 29 -16.47 -22.99 -26.92
CA ASN A 29 -16.37 -22.53 -28.31
C ASN A 29 -15.45 -23.40 -29.19
N LEU A 30 -14.46 -24.09 -28.60
CA LEU A 30 -13.53 -24.97 -29.32
C LEU A 30 -14.14 -26.34 -29.70
N GLN A 31 -15.29 -26.72 -29.14
CA GLN A 31 -15.74 -28.11 -29.16
C GLN A 31 -16.47 -28.54 -30.45
N ASP A 32 -16.79 -27.61 -31.36
CA ASP A 32 -17.58 -27.90 -32.57
C ASP A 32 -16.75 -27.84 -33.85
N ALA A 33 -16.65 -29.00 -34.53
CA ALA A 33 -15.90 -29.14 -35.78
C ALA A 33 -16.71 -28.81 -37.05
N ASN A 34 -18.03 -28.60 -36.97
CA ASN A 34 -18.95 -28.46 -38.11
C ASN A 34 -19.67 -27.10 -38.15
N LYS A 35 -18.94 -26.01 -37.92
CA LYS A 35 -19.49 -24.64 -37.91
C LYS A 35 -19.37 -23.95 -39.27
N THR A 36 -20.37 -23.12 -39.60
CA THR A 36 -20.29 -22.23 -40.76
C THR A 36 -19.28 -21.10 -40.50
N THR A 37 -18.70 -20.53 -41.55
CA THR A 37 -17.67 -19.47 -41.46
C THR A 37 -18.14 -18.24 -40.67
N GLU A 38 -19.42 -17.90 -40.76
CA GLU A 38 -20.04 -16.79 -40.03
C GLU A 38 -20.04 -17.05 -38.51
N ILE A 39 -20.44 -18.26 -38.10
CA ILE A 39 -20.44 -18.68 -36.68
C ILE A 39 -19.02 -18.71 -36.14
N LEU A 40 -18.07 -19.23 -36.93
CA LEU A 40 -16.66 -19.29 -36.54
C LEU A 40 -16.06 -17.89 -36.35
N SER A 41 -16.44 -16.92 -37.18
CA SER A 41 -16.01 -15.52 -37.06
C SER A 41 -16.56 -14.86 -35.80
N MET A 42 -17.85 -15.11 -35.50
CA MET A 42 -18.50 -14.61 -34.28
C MET A 42 -17.87 -15.21 -33.01
N GLU A 43 -17.56 -16.50 -33.03
CA GLU A 43 -16.92 -17.19 -31.90
C GLU A 43 -15.48 -16.77 -31.70
N SER A 44 -14.73 -16.53 -32.78
CA SER A 44 -13.37 -15.99 -32.70
C SER A 44 -13.36 -14.63 -31.99
N LEU A 45 -14.31 -13.74 -32.33
CA LEU A 45 -14.47 -12.46 -31.64
C LEU A 45 -14.87 -12.65 -30.17
N ALA A 46 -15.76 -13.61 -29.89
CA ALA A 46 -16.17 -13.91 -28.51
C ALA A 46 -15.00 -14.46 -27.68
N MET A 47 -14.14 -15.29 -28.27
CA MET A 47 -12.93 -15.81 -27.64
C MET A 47 -11.92 -14.71 -27.35
N GLU A 48 -11.65 -13.82 -28.31
CA GLU A 48 -10.76 -12.67 -28.09
C GLU A 48 -11.28 -11.79 -26.94
N ASN A 49 -12.59 -11.51 -26.93
CA ASN A 49 -13.20 -10.74 -25.85
C ASN A 49 -13.09 -11.45 -24.49
N ASN A 50 -13.31 -12.77 -24.43
CA ASN A 50 -13.14 -13.56 -23.20
C ASN A 50 -11.67 -13.51 -22.71
N CYS A 51 -10.70 -13.65 -23.61
CA CYS A 51 -9.26 -13.52 -23.30
C CYS A 51 -8.91 -12.13 -22.74
N ILE A 52 -9.41 -11.06 -23.36
CA ILE A 52 -9.21 -9.69 -22.88
C ILE A 52 -9.82 -9.50 -21.48
N GLN A 53 -11.02 -10.05 -21.25
CA GLN A 53 -11.67 -9.97 -19.94
C GLN A 53 -10.87 -10.71 -18.86
N ILE A 54 -10.33 -11.89 -19.16
CA ILE A 54 -9.46 -12.62 -18.23
C ILE A 54 -8.23 -11.77 -17.86
N ILE A 55 -7.57 -11.15 -18.85
CA ILE A 55 -6.40 -10.29 -18.59
C ILE A 55 -6.77 -9.12 -17.67
N ARG A 56 -7.92 -8.47 -17.89
CA ARG A 56 -8.40 -7.38 -17.03
C ARG A 56 -8.69 -7.85 -15.60
N LEU A 57 -9.33 -9.00 -15.43
CA LEU A 57 -9.59 -9.59 -14.11
C LEU A 57 -8.28 -9.91 -13.36
N CYS A 58 -7.27 -10.39 -14.05
CA CYS A 58 -5.93 -10.58 -13.48
C CYS A 58 -5.27 -9.26 -13.06
N GLN A 59 -5.43 -8.19 -13.86
CA GLN A 59 -4.94 -6.86 -13.50
C GLN A 59 -5.62 -6.33 -12.22
N ASP A 60 -6.93 -6.57 -12.07
CA ASP A 60 -7.66 -6.20 -10.85
C ASP A 60 -7.13 -6.95 -9.62
N LEU A 61 -6.81 -8.23 -9.74
CA LEU A 61 -6.17 -9.00 -8.65
C LEU A 61 -4.80 -8.45 -8.27
N ILE A 62 -3.98 -8.07 -9.26
CA ILE A 62 -2.67 -7.45 -9.02
C ILE A 62 -2.86 -6.10 -8.31
N SER A 63 -3.85 -5.31 -8.70
CA SER A 63 -4.20 -4.04 -8.06
C SER A 63 -4.62 -4.24 -6.59
N ILE A 64 -5.45 -5.25 -6.31
CA ILE A 64 -5.82 -5.64 -4.95
C ILE A 64 -4.59 -6.06 -4.13
N SER A 65 -3.69 -6.86 -4.70
CA SER A 65 -2.43 -7.26 -4.05
C SER A 65 -1.56 -6.06 -3.70
N ARG A 66 -1.43 -5.10 -4.63
CA ARG A 66 -0.70 -3.85 -4.38
C ARG A 66 -1.33 -3.05 -3.24
N ASN A 67 -2.65 -2.87 -3.25
CA ASN A 67 -3.36 -2.13 -2.21
C ASN A 67 -3.17 -2.79 -0.82
N LEU A 68 -3.24 -4.12 -0.73
CA LEU A 68 -2.97 -4.85 0.51
C LEU A 68 -1.54 -4.63 1.01
N LYS A 69 -0.55 -4.66 0.11
CA LYS A 69 0.85 -4.36 0.46
C LYS A 69 1.00 -2.92 0.93
N GLU A 70 0.37 -1.96 0.28
CA GLU A 70 0.37 -0.54 0.69
C GLU A 70 -0.23 -0.37 2.10
N ILE A 71 -1.41 -0.95 2.36
CA ILE A 71 -2.03 -0.91 3.70
C ILE A 71 -1.10 -1.53 4.75
N TRP A 72 -0.44 -2.65 4.40
CA TRP A 72 0.47 -3.32 5.31
C TRP A 72 1.73 -2.48 5.60
N VAL A 73 2.32 -1.87 4.58
CA VAL A 73 3.48 -0.95 4.73
C VAL A 73 3.09 0.28 5.56
N LEU A 74 1.95 0.90 5.27
CA LEU A 74 1.47 2.07 6.02
C LEU A 74 1.19 1.76 7.49
N ASN A 75 0.64 0.58 7.80
CA ASN A 75 0.41 0.15 9.18
C ASN A 75 1.68 -0.31 9.92
N SER A 76 2.74 -0.69 9.19
CA SER A 76 4.02 -1.11 9.77
C SER A 76 4.99 0.05 9.99
N ILE A 77 4.80 1.19 9.31
CA ILE A 77 5.37 2.47 9.73
C ILE A 77 4.57 2.96 10.94
N LYS A 78 4.74 2.29 12.08
CA LYS A 78 4.56 2.98 13.36
C LYS A 78 5.65 4.03 13.38
N VAL A 79 5.28 5.29 13.19
CA VAL A 79 6.13 6.38 13.66
C VAL A 79 6.21 6.17 15.16
N THR A 80 7.28 5.51 15.61
CA THR A 80 7.72 5.63 16.98
C THR A 80 8.04 7.11 17.11
N GLN A 81 7.04 7.91 17.48
CA GLN A 81 7.30 9.05 18.31
C GLN A 81 7.82 8.41 19.59
N GLU A 82 9.10 8.06 19.61
CA GLU A 82 9.86 8.08 20.84
C GLU A 82 9.67 9.51 21.31
N LYS A 83 8.62 9.72 22.11
CA LYS A 83 8.56 10.86 23.00
C LYS A 83 9.77 10.61 23.89
N PHE A 84 10.88 11.22 23.50
CA PHE A 84 12.03 11.34 24.35
C PHE A 84 11.53 12.19 25.52
N GLU A 85 10.97 11.53 26.53
CA GLU A 85 10.62 12.16 27.80
C GLU A 85 11.96 12.43 28.46
N TRP A 86 12.48 13.62 28.21
CA TRP A 86 13.65 14.15 28.89
C TRP A 86 13.43 13.94 30.38
N LYS A 87 14.34 13.23 31.03
CA LYS A 87 14.27 13.09 32.48
C LYS A 87 14.51 14.48 33.07
N GLN A 88 13.80 14.81 34.15
CA GLN A 88 13.95 16.11 34.81
C GLN A 88 15.42 16.41 35.15
N GLU A 89 16.19 15.37 35.51
CA GLU A 89 17.63 15.45 35.78
C GLU A 89 18.47 15.93 34.56
N GLU A 90 18.09 15.53 33.34
CA GLU A 90 18.78 15.94 32.11
C GLU A 90 18.48 17.40 31.77
N ILE A 91 17.25 17.85 32.04
CA ILE A 91 16.81 19.24 31.91
C ILE A 91 17.55 20.13 32.91
N ASP A 92 17.61 19.72 34.18
CA ASP A 92 18.27 20.46 35.25
C ASP A 92 19.79 20.59 34.98
N THR A 93 20.41 19.53 34.45
CA THR A 93 21.81 19.54 34.04
C THR A 93 22.05 20.52 32.89
N MET A 94 21.17 20.53 31.89
CA MET A 94 21.25 21.46 30.75
C MET A 94 21.11 22.92 31.20
N PHE A 95 20.15 23.23 32.08
CA PHE A 95 19.98 24.57 32.65
C PHE A 95 21.20 25.02 33.45
N THR A 96 21.79 24.12 34.24
CA THR A 96 23.00 24.42 35.01
C THR A 96 24.17 24.77 34.09
N GLN A 97 24.38 24.00 33.02
CA GLN A 97 25.42 24.28 32.03
C GLN A 97 25.16 25.58 31.26
N PHE A 98 23.89 25.85 30.92
CA PHE A 98 23.49 27.08 30.24
C PHE A 98 23.75 28.33 31.09
N ASN A 99 23.38 28.29 32.38
CA ASN A 99 23.61 29.40 33.30
C ASN A 99 25.11 29.63 33.51
N LEU A 100 25.89 28.56 33.68
CA LEU A 100 27.34 28.67 33.86
C LEU A 100 28.04 29.25 32.61
N LEU A 101 27.53 28.95 31.41
CA LEU A 101 28.02 29.55 30.18
C LEU A 101 27.63 31.04 30.08
N THR A 102 26.39 31.36 30.45
CA THR A 102 25.87 32.74 30.44
C THR A 102 26.63 33.62 31.43
N ASP A 103 26.91 33.11 32.62
CA ASP A 103 27.69 33.82 33.65
C ASP A 103 29.11 34.09 33.16
N LYS A 104 29.76 33.09 32.53
CA LYS A 104 31.09 33.29 31.93
C LYS A 104 31.07 34.32 30.81
N ILE A 105 30.05 34.33 29.96
CA ILE A 105 29.91 35.34 28.89
C ILE A 105 29.74 36.74 29.51
N ALA A 106 28.93 36.87 30.56
CA ALA A 106 28.74 38.13 31.27
C ALA A 106 30.03 38.63 31.96
N GLU A 107 30.83 37.72 32.51
CA GLU A 107 32.17 38.04 33.03
C GLU A 107 33.10 38.57 31.91
N PHE A 108 33.11 37.92 30.75
CA PHE A 108 33.87 38.41 29.59
C PHE A 108 33.38 39.77 29.08
N GLU A 109 32.08 40.03 29.04
CA GLU A 109 31.53 41.33 28.62
C GLU A 109 31.82 42.45 29.64
N THR A 110 31.85 42.14 30.93
CA THR A 110 32.19 43.12 31.97
C THR A 110 33.68 43.41 32.05
N ASP A 111 34.54 42.46 31.71
CA ASP A 111 35.98 42.68 31.59
C ASP A 111 36.36 43.43 30.31
N MET A 112 35.65 43.21 29.19
CA MET A 112 35.84 44.00 27.96
C MET A 112 35.40 45.46 28.08
N ASN A 113 34.51 45.80 29.01
CA ASN A 113 34.05 47.18 29.24
C ASN A 113 34.89 47.95 30.29
N LYS A 114 36.00 47.37 30.78
CA LYS A 114 36.92 47.99 31.75
C LYS A 114 38.26 48.44 31.15
N GLU A 115 38.53 48.14 29.87
CA GLU A 115 39.59 48.77 29.06
C GLU A 115 39.05 49.99 28.30
#